data_AF-A0A6J8AT23-F1
#
_entry.id   AF-A0A6J8AT23-F1
#
_cell.length_a   1.000
_cell.length_b   1.000
_cell.length_c   1.000
_cell.angle_alpha   90.00
_cell.angle_beta   90.00
_cell.angle_gamma   90.00
#
_symmetry.space_group_name_H-M   'P 1'
#
loop_
_entity.id
_entity.type
_entity.pdbx_description
1 polymer ?
#
loop_
_entity_poly.entity_id
_entity_poly.type
_entity_poly.pdbx_seq_one_letter_code
_entity_poly.pdbx_strand_id
1 'polypeptide(L)'
;MAGFQAYDKIKIIVVGDSGVGKTSLVHLICHNEPNSNPGYTIGCSVEVKLHDYKAGTPSEKTYFTELWDIGGSSSHQNSRSIFYNNVNGIILVHDLTNRKSHQNLRRWLGEVLNKNDAKDFNSGYDFDPEQFAGNQIPILVVGTKADLAQTLREKVISRSSSIAEECGADEMNLDCNDCKCLSPGSTNAVKLSRFFDKVTERRFYSHQMPQNQGHLAHTERRRGHMKMFHND
;
A
#
# COMPACT_ATOMS: atom_id res chain seq x y z
N MET A 1 35.45 -18.49 -4.73
CA MET A 1 34.86 -17.15 -4.93
C MET A 1 33.44 -17.22 -4.40
N ALA A 2 33.14 -16.57 -3.28
CA ALA A 2 31.79 -16.51 -2.76
C ALA A 2 30.93 -15.74 -3.77
N GLY A 3 29.92 -16.41 -4.35
CA GLY A 3 28.96 -15.75 -5.22
C GLY A 3 28.26 -14.65 -4.43
N PHE A 4 28.17 -13.45 -5.02
CA PHE A 4 27.28 -12.41 -4.52
C PHE A 4 25.86 -12.99 -4.48
N GLN A 5 25.35 -13.34 -3.30
CA GLN A 5 23.92 -13.55 -3.13
C GLN A 5 23.26 -12.19 -3.39
N ALA A 6 22.44 -12.12 -4.45
CA ALA A 6 21.57 -10.98 -4.62
C ALA A 6 20.69 -10.87 -3.37
N TYR A 7 20.90 -9.84 -2.56
CA TYR A 7 20.03 -9.60 -1.41
C TYR A 7 18.59 -9.44 -1.90
N ASP A 8 17.65 -10.08 -1.21
CA ASP A 8 16.23 -9.99 -1.51
C ASP A 8 15.74 -8.57 -1.19
N LYS A 9 15.54 -7.78 -2.25
CA LYS A 9 15.13 -6.38 -2.19
C LYS A 9 13.63 -6.23 -2.38
N ILE A 10 13.03 -5.36 -1.56
CA ILE A 10 11.65 -4.93 -1.66
C ILE A 10 11.64 -3.47 -2.07
N LYS A 11 10.94 -3.13 -3.15
CA LYS A 11 10.74 -1.75 -3.57
C LYS A 11 9.33 -1.28 -3.21
N ILE A 12 9.24 -0.29 -2.33
CA ILE A 12 8.00 0.38 -1.97
C ILE A 12 8.09 1.83 -2.40
N ILE A 13 7.11 2.32 -3.14
CA ILE A 13 7.05 3.73 -3.50
C ILE A 13 6.16 4.50 -2.55
N VAL A 14 6.54 5.74 -2.29
CA VAL A 14 5.80 6.68 -1.44
C VAL A 14 5.37 7.84 -2.31
N VAL A 15 4.07 8.00 -2.49
CA VAL A 15 3.47 8.97 -3.43
C VAL A 15 2.36 9.77 -2.78
N GLY A 16 2.11 10.97 -3.32
CA GLY A 16 1.22 11.97 -2.74
C GLY A 16 1.67 13.39 -3.08
N ASP A 17 0.80 14.36 -2.86
CA ASP A 17 1.04 15.76 -3.23
C ASP A 17 2.32 16.35 -2.61
N SER A 18 2.85 17.43 -3.20
CA SER A 18 3.95 18.17 -2.58
C SER A 18 3.54 18.73 -1.21
N GLY A 19 4.44 18.68 -0.22
CA GLY A 19 4.20 19.27 1.11
C GLY A 19 3.34 18.45 2.08
N VAL A 20 2.86 17.26 1.69
CA VAL A 20 2.09 16.36 2.57
C VAL A 20 2.94 15.59 3.58
N GLY A 21 4.28 15.74 3.58
CA GLY A 21 5.15 15.09 4.56
C GLY A 21 5.68 13.71 4.19
N LYS A 22 5.74 13.34 2.90
CA LYS A 22 6.31 12.07 2.42
C LYS A 22 7.74 11.84 2.90
N THR A 23 8.62 12.83 2.70
CA THR A 23 10.03 12.77 3.11
C THR A 23 10.18 12.63 4.62
N SER A 24 9.39 13.38 5.40
CA SER A 24 9.36 13.25 6.86
C SER A 24 8.85 11.88 7.32
N LEU A 25 7.85 11.33 6.65
CA LEU A 25 7.33 9.98 6.91
C LEU A 25 8.39 8.91 6.63
N VAL A 26 9.04 8.95 5.45
CA VAL A 26 10.10 7.99 5.08
C VAL A 26 11.23 8.03 6.09
N HIS A 27 11.69 9.24 6.42
CA HIS A 27 12.74 9.44 7.40
C HIS A 27 12.35 8.87 8.78
N LEU A 28 11.12 9.14 9.24
CA LEU A 28 10.61 8.61 10.50
C LEU A 28 10.56 7.07 10.50
N ILE A 29 10.13 6.45 9.40
CA ILE A 29 10.08 4.99 9.27
C ILE A 29 11.49 4.38 9.34
N CYS A 30 12.47 5.00 8.69
CA CYS A 30 13.84 4.48 8.60
C CYS A 30 14.66 4.72 9.87
N HIS A 31 14.53 5.90 10.46
CA HIS A 31 15.42 6.38 11.52
C HIS A 31 14.75 6.45 12.90
N ASN A 32 13.42 6.31 12.97
CA ASN A 32 12.66 6.47 14.21
C ASN A 32 12.87 7.84 14.89
N GLU A 33 13.16 8.86 14.09
CA GLU A 33 13.43 10.24 14.51
C GLU A 33 12.71 11.24 13.60
N PRO A 34 12.32 12.42 14.11
CA PRO A 34 11.76 13.49 13.29
C PRO A 34 12.76 14.03 12.28
N ASN A 35 12.29 14.35 11.08
CA ASN A 35 13.10 15.08 10.10
C ASN A 35 13.10 16.57 10.45
N SER A 36 14.24 17.09 10.94
CA SER A 36 14.38 18.46 11.43
C SER A 36 14.41 19.54 10.33
N ASN A 37 14.73 19.19 9.09
CA ASN A 37 14.80 20.16 7.99
C ASN A 37 14.43 19.53 6.64
N PRO A 38 13.15 19.16 6.42
CA PRO A 38 12.72 18.56 5.17
C PRO A 38 12.76 19.60 4.04
N GLY A 39 13.65 19.38 3.06
CA GLY A 39 13.70 20.16 1.82
C GLY A 39 12.67 19.69 0.78
N TYR A 40 12.67 20.33 -0.39
CA TYR A 40 11.88 19.87 -1.54
C TYR A 40 12.54 18.66 -2.21
N THR A 41 11.79 17.57 -2.39
CA THR A 41 12.26 16.42 -3.17
C THR A 41 12.11 16.70 -4.67
N ILE A 42 13.24 16.81 -5.37
CA ILE A 42 13.30 16.87 -6.84
C ILE A 42 13.57 15.46 -7.37
N GLY A 43 12.71 14.95 -8.24
CA GLY A 43 12.83 13.58 -8.77
C GLY A 43 12.43 12.53 -7.73
N CYS A 44 13.42 11.87 -7.12
CA CYS A 44 13.22 10.80 -6.14
C CYS A 44 14.41 10.73 -5.16
N SER A 45 14.13 10.42 -3.89
CA SER A 45 15.11 9.92 -2.92
C SER A 45 14.76 8.50 -2.46
N VAL A 46 15.77 7.75 -2.03
CA VAL A 46 15.60 6.36 -1.56
C VAL A 46 16.25 6.22 -0.20
N GLU A 47 15.49 5.72 0.77
CA GLU A 47 16.02 5.24 2.05
C GLU A 47 15.78 3.74 2.19
N VAL A 48 16.60 3.07 3.00
CA VAL A 48 16.53 1.61 3.17
C VAL A 48 16.24 1.27 4.63
N LYS A 49 15.14 0.56 4.86
CA LYS A 49 14.80 -0.04 6.14
C LYS A 49 15.11 -1.52 6.13
N LEU A 50 15.82 -2.01 7.15
CA LEU A 50 15.87 -3.43 7.46
C LEU A 50 14.55 -3.83 8.11
N HIS A 51 13.80 -4.71 7.45
CA HIS A 51 12.53 -5.24 7.93
C HIS A 51 12.67 -6.71 8.29
N ASP A 52 12.38 -7.06 9.53
CA ASP A 52 12.41 -8.45 10.01
C ASP A 52 11.04 -9.10 9.78
N TYR A 53 10.93 -9.85 8.69
CA TYR A 53 9.72 -10.58 8.35
C TYR A 53 9.48 -11.70 9.38
N LYS A 54 8.26 -11.79 9.93
CA LYS A 54 7.89 -12.76 10.98
C LYS A 54 8.88 -12.80 12.16
N ALA A 55 9.25 -11.62 12.64
CA ALA A 55 10.12 -11.45 13.80
C ALA A 55 9.66 -12.30 15.00
N GLY A 56 10.61 -12.95 15.67
CA GLY A 56 10.37 -13.83 16.82
C GLY A 56 9.88 -15.24 16.47
N THR A 57 9.87 -15.62 15.19
CA THR A 57 9.49 -16.98 14.75
C THR A 57 10.68 -17.72 14.13
N PRO A 58 10.66 -19.06 14.02
CA PRO A 58 11.70 -19.81 13.31
C PRO A 58 11.84 -19.47 11.82
N SER A 59 10.87 -18.75 11.24
CA SER A 59 10.88 -18.28 9.85
C SER A 59 11.32 -16.82 9.72
N GLU A 60 11.87 -16.22 10.78
CA GLU A 60 12.36 -14.85 10.78
C GLU A 60 13.44 -14.65 9.69
N LYS A 61 13.27 -13.60 8.89
CA LYS A 61 14.24 -13.22 7.87
C LYS A 61 14.22 -11.71 7.65
N THR A 62 15.41 -11.10 7.66
CA THR A 62 15.56 -9.68 7.37
C THR A 62 15.58 -9.43 5.86
N TYR A 63 14.78 -8.46 5.41
CA TYR A 63 14.71 -7.98 4.04
C TYR A 63 15.14 -6.51 3.95
N PHE A 64 15.75 -6.14 2.83
CA PHE A 64 16.09 -4.75 2.52
C PHE A 64 14.89 -4.10 1.85
N THR A 65 14.17 -3.26 2.59
CA THR A 65 13.02 -2.51 2.09
C THR A 65 13.46 -1.12 1.66
N GLU A 66 13.52 -0.90 0.35
CA GLU A 66 13.78 0.40 -0.26
C GLU A 66 12.47 1.22 -0.28
N LEU A 67 12.46 2.35 0.42
CA LEU A 67 11.39 3.34 0.40
C LEU A 67 11.76 4.45 -0.58
N TRP A 68 11.05 4.49 -1.70
CA TRP A 68 11.26 5.45 -2.77
C TRP A 68 10.32 6.66 -2.58
N ASP A 69 10.81 7.75 -1.99
CA ASP A 69 10.10 9.03 -1.89
C ASP A 69 10.11 9.73 -3.25
N ILE A 70 8.95 9.80 -3.90
CA ILE A 70 8.81 10.42 -5.23
C ILE A 70 8.35 11.87 -5.08
N GLY A 71 9.03 12.79 -5.76
CA GLY A 71 8.70 14.21 -5.75
C GLY A 71 7.23 14.47 -6.13
N GLY A 72 6.49 15.18 -5.26
CA GLY A 72 5.05 15.40 -5.40
C GLY A 72 4.64 16.57 -6.30
N SER A 73 5.60 17.27 -6.92
CA SER A 73 5.31 18.44 -7.77
C SER A 73 4.70 18.03 -9.10
N SER A 74 3.56 18.63 -9.47
CA SER A 74 2.92 18.40 -10.78
C SER A 74 3.82 18.75 -11.96
N SER A 75 4.73 19.72 -11.81
CA SER A 75 5.69 20.12 -12.86
C SER A 75 6.63 18.98 -13.30
N HIS A 76 6.80 17.94 -12.47
CA HIS A 76 7.64 16.79 -12.79
C HIS A 76 6.85 15.55 -13.23
N GLN A 77 5.52 15.66 -13.38
CA GLN A 77 4.64 14.50 -13.63
C GLN A 77 5.06 13.65 -14.82
N ASN A 78 5.44 14.27 -15.94
CA ASN A 78 5.82 13.55 -17.16
C ASN A 78 7.08 12.69 -16.99
N SER A 79 7.93 13.02 -16.01
CA SER A 79 9.18 12.30 -15.76
C SER A 79 9.07 11.26 -14.64
N ARG A 80 7.97 11.25 -13.85
CA ARG A 80 7.85 10.37 -12.68
C ARG A 80 7.66 8.89 -13.03
N SER A 81 7.09 8.60 -14.19
CA SER A 81 6.78 7.24 -14.63
C SER A 81 8.00 6.31 -14.65
N ILE A 82 9.21 6.85 -14.82
CA ILE A 82 10.47 6.08 -14.78
C ILE A 82 10.69 5.39 -13.42
N PHE A 83 10.18 5.98 -12.33
CA PHE A 83 10.26 5.40 -10.98
C PHE A 83 9.18 4.34 -10.72
N TYR A 84 8.17 4.29 -11.60
CA TYR A 84 7.11 3.30 -11.79
C TYR A 84 7.55 1.83 -11.68
N ASN A 85 8.74 1.49 -12.17
CA ASN A 85 9.06 0.11 -12.53
C ASN A 85 9.28 -0.81 -11.31
N ASN A 86 8.78 -2.05 -11.42
CA ASN A 86 8.99 -3.14 -10.45
C ASN A 86 8.61 -2.82 -9.00
N VAL A 87 7.51 -2.09 -8.81
CA VAL A 87 6.97 -1.74 -7.49
C VAL A 87 6.38 -3.00 -6.81
N ASN A 88 6.71 -3.20 -5.54
CA ASN A 88 6.22 -4.32 -4.73
C ASN A 88 5.18 -3.88 -3.70
N GLY A 89 5.17 -2.60 -3.30
CA GLY A 89 4.16 -2.01 -2.43
C GLY A 89 4.03 -0.50 -2.67
N ILE A 90 2.89 0.07 -2.27
CA ILE A 90 2.59 1.49 -2.46
C ILE A 90 2.15 2.08 -1.12
N ILE A 91 2.76 3.21 -0.74
CA ILE A 91 2.29 4.05 0.36
C ILE A 91 1.70 5.33 -0.23
N LEU A 92 0.41 5.55 0.00
CA LEU A 92 -0.34 6.73 -0.41
C LEU A 92 -0.38 7.72 0.76
N VAL A 93 0.22 8.90 0.59
CA VAL A 93 0.36 9.89 1.67
C VAL A 93 -0.46 11.14 1.39
N HIS A 94 -1.26 11.55 2.36
CA HIS A 94 -1.99 12.82 2.32
C HIS A 94 -1.84 13.59 3.63
N ASP A 95 -2.13 14.87 3.57
CA ASP A 95 -2.15 15.76 4.73
C ASP A 95 -3.58 15.80 5.28
N LEU A 96 -3.75 15.46 6.57
CA LEU A 96 -5.05 15.42 7.23
C LEU A 96 -5.72 16.80 7.33
N THR A 97 -4.95 17.88 7.24
CA THR A 97 -5.46 19.26 7.20
C THR A 97 -5.86 19.71 5.79
N ASN A 98 -5.48 18.95 4.75
CA ASN A 98 -5.73 19.30 3.36
C ASN A 98 -6.54 18.22 2.65
N ARG A 99 -7.87 18.38 2.64
CA ARG A 99 -8.81 17.45 2.00
C ARG A 99 -8.52 17.19 0.52
N LYS A 100 -8.03 18.18 -0.22
CA LYS A 100 -7.69 18.04 -1.65
C LYS A 100 -6.56 17.02 -1.83
N SER A 101 -5.59 16.98 -0.91
CA SER A 101 -4.51 16.00 -0.97
C SER A 101 -5.01 14.56 -0.83
N HIS A 102 -6.05 14.32 -0.02
CA HIS A 102 -6.71 13.00 0.06
C HIS A 102 -7.48 12.66 -1.23
N GLN A 103 -8.22 13.62 -1.80
CA GLN A 103 -8.93 13.42 -3.07
C GLN A 103 -7.97 13.05 -4.21
N ASN A 104 -6.80 13.68 -4.24
CA ASN A 104 -5.76 13.44 -5.24
C ASN A 104 -5.11 12.05 -5.14
N LEU A 105 -5.31 11.28 -4.05
CA LEU A 105 -4.72 9.94 -3.93
C LEU A 105 -5.21 8.97 -5.01
N ARG A 106 -6.45 9.13 -5.49
CA ARG A 106 -6.98 8.30 -6.60
C ARG A 106 -6.21 8.55 -7.89
N ARG A 107 -5.88 9.80 -8.17
CA ARG A 107 -5.02 10.18 -9.29
C ARG A 107 -3.60 9.64 -9.13
N TRP A 108 -3.00 9.78 -7.95
CA TRP A 108 -1.66 9.25 -7.68
C TRP A 108 -1.59 7.74 -7.87
N LEU A 109 -2.60 7.03 -7.35
CA LEU A 109 -2.69 5.59 -7.52
C LEU A 109 -2.87 5.21 -9.00
N GLY A 110 -3.79 5.86 -9.72
CA GLY A 110 -3.97 5.66 -11.16
C GLY A 110 -2.67 5.91 -11.95
N GLU A 111 -1.91 6.95 -11.60
CA GLU A 111 -0.61 7.24 -12.23
C GLU A 111 0.42 6.12 -12.02
N VAL A 112 0.46 5.51 -10.83
CA VAL A 112 1.37 4.40 -10.52
C VAL A 112 0.98 3.12 -11.27
N LEU A 113 -0.32 2.85 -11.37
CA LEU A 113 -0.83 1.59 -11.92
C LEU A 113 -0.93 1.60 -13.45
N ASN A 114 -1.32 2.72 -14.07
CA ASN A 114 -1.61 2.83 -15.51
C ASN A 114 -0.35 3.10 -16.35
N LYS A 115 0.70 2.31 -16.13
CA LYS A 115 2.05 2.49 -16.72
C LYS A 115 2.14 2.50 -18.26
N ASN A 116 1.03 2.35 -19.00
CA ASN A 116 1.08 2.11 -20.44
C ASN A 116 0.41 3.15 -21.36
N ASP A 117 -0.32 4.15 -20.87
CA ASP A 117 -0.95 5.12 -21.77
C ASP A 117 -0.54 6.56 -21.46
N ALA A 118 0.61 6.94 -22.02
CA ALA A 118 0.98 8.35 -22.22
C ALA A 118 0.14 9.00 -23.34
N LYS A 119 -1.12 8.62 -23.48
CA LYS A 119 -2.07 9.18 -24.45
C LYS A 119 -3.36 9.48 -23.70
N ASP A 120 -3.80 10.72 -23.85
CA ASP A 120 -4.99 11.31 -23.25
C ASP A 120 -4.88 11.71 -21.78
N PHE A 121 -3.99 12.67 -21.53
CA PHE A 121 -3.94 13.49 -20.30
C PHE A 121 -5.24 14.29 -20.01
N ASN A 122 -6.26 14.19 -20.88
CA ASN A 122 -7.57 14.83 -20.76
C ASN A 122 -8.73 13.86 -20.49
N SER A 123 -8.54 12.55 -20.58
CA SER A 123 -9.53 11.62 -20.03
C SER A 123 -9.33 11.58 -18.52
N GLY A 124 -10.40 11.77 -17.77
CA GLY A 124 -10.38 11.67 -16.31
C GLY A 124 -9.65 10.40 -15.87
N TYR A 125 -8.91 10.49 -14.77
CA TYR A 125 -8.51 9.30 -14.01
C TYR A 125 -9.79 8.69 -13.44
N ASP A 126 -10.58 8.06 -14.30
CA ASP A 126 -11.80 7.39 -13.92
C ASP A 126 -11.35 6.19 -13.09
N PHE A 127 -11.60 6.32 -11.80
CA PHE A 127 -11.32 5.30 -10.83
C PHE A 127 -12.18 4.08 -11.19
N ASP A 128 -11.54 3.02 -11.66
CA ASP A 128 -12.19 1.76 -12.03
C ASP A 128 -11.89 0.68 -10.97
N PRO A 129 -12.81 0.43 -10.01
CA PRO A 129 -12.69 -0.60 -8.97
C PRO A 129 -12.28 -1.99 -9.50
N GLU A 130 -12.67 -2.36 -10.73
CA GLU A 130 -12.41 -3.69 -11.28
C GLU A 130 -10.95 -3.87 -11.70
N GLN A 131 -10.26 -2.80 -12.12
CA GLN A 131 -8.80 -2.83 -12.34
C GLN A 131 -8.02 -3.04 -11.04
N PHE A 132 -8.58 -2.64 -9.89
CA PHE A 132 -7.96 -2.83 -8.58
C PHE A 132 -8.14 -4.26 -8.04
N ALA A 133 -9.24 -4.95 -8.36
CA ALA A 133 -9.45 -6.34 -7.98
C ALA A 133 -8.40 -7.30 -8.59
N GLY A 134 -7.81 -6.93 -9.74
CA GLY A 134 -6.71 -7.64 -10.37
C GLY A 134 -5.30 -7.18 -9.95
N ASN A 135 -5.17 -5.99 -9.35
CA ASN A 135 -3.86 -5.41 -9.05
C ASN A 135 -3.37 -5.83 -7.66
N GLN A 136 -2.40 -6.75 -7.63
CA GLN A 136 -1.99 -7.48 -6.42
C GLN A 136 -1.00 -6.72 -5.52
N ILE A 137 -0.65 -5.47 -5.84
CA ILE A 137 0.34 -4.70 -5.10
C ILE A 137 -0.29 -4.22 -3.78
N PRO A 138 0.26 -4.59 -2.61
CA PRO A 138 -0.25 -4.09 -1.33
C PRO A 138 -0.16 -2.57 -1.23
N ILE A 139 -1.21 -1.96 -0.67
CA ILE A 139 -1.34 -0.52 -0.47
C ILE A 139 -1.47 -0.21 1.02
N LEU A 140 -0.87 0.89 1.46
CA LEU A 140 -1.05 1.50 2.77
C LEU A 140 -1.41 2.99 2.58
N VAL A 141 -2.44 3.47 3.27
CA VAL A 141 -2.83 4.89 3.25
C VAL A 141 -2.35 5.55 4.53
N VAL A 142 -1.69 6.70 4.41
CA VAL A 142 -1.10 7.44 5.52
C VAL A 142 -1.56 8.89 5.53
N GLY A 143 -2.27 9.28 6.58
CA GLY A 143 -2.59 10.66 6.89
C GLY A 143 -1.55 11.28 7.82
N THR A 144 -0.87 12.33 7.38
CA THR A 144 0.11 13.08 8.17
C THR A 144 -0.51 14.30 8.84
N LYS A 145 0.25 14.95 9.73
CA LYS A 145 -0.16 16.15 10.48
C LYS A 145 -1.39 15.90 11.36
N ALA A 146 -1.45 14.74 11.98
CA ALA A 146 -2.55 14.34 12.84
C ALA A 146 -2.70 15.25 14.08
N ASP A 147 -1.60 15.81 14.57
CA ASP A 147 -1.54 16.83 15.61
C ASP A 147 -2.37 18.07 15.25
N LEU A 148 -2.22 18.57 14.01
CA LEU A 148 -2.95 19.74 13.53
C LEU A 148 -4.42 19.41 13.18
N ALA A 149 -4.66 18.19 12.68
CA ALA A 149 -6.00 17.78 12.26
C ALA A 149 -6.94 17.50 13.45
N GLN A 150 -6.42 17.14 14.62
CA GLN A 150 -7.24 16.99 15.83
C GLN A 150 -8.00 18.27 16.19
N THR A 151 -7.41 19.44 15.93
CA THR A 151 -8.03 20.75 16.16
C THR A 151 -9.13 21.06 15.13
N LEU A 152 -9.12 20.42 13.96
CA LEU A 152 -10.07 20.64 12.87
C LEU A 152 -11.25 19.66 12.86
N ARG A 153 -11.40 18.82 13.90
CA ARG A 153 -12.45 17.77 14.00
C ARG A 153 -13.88 18.29 14.21
N GLU A 154 -14.16 19.53 13.82
CA GLU A 154 -15.52 20.02 13.65
C GLU A 154 -15.78 20.33 12.19
N LYS A 155 -16.69 19.53 11.61
CA LYS A 155 -17.26 19.65 10.25
C LYS A 155 -16.42 18.97 9.16
N VAL A 156 -16.77 17.71 8.89
CA VAL A 156 -17.34 17.24 7.60
C VAL A 156 -17.34 15.72 7.64
N ILE A 157 -18.53 15.13 7.81
CA ILE A 157 -18.75 13.71 7.53
C ILE A 157 -18.77 13.59 6.00
N SER A 158 -17.66 13.17 5.39
CA SER A 158 -17.66 12.80 3.97
C SER A 158 -18.44 11.49 3.84
N ARG A 159 -19.58 11.51 3.14
CA ARG A 159 -20.41 10.31 2.86
C ARG A 159 -19.78 9.35 1.82
N SER A 160 -18.58 9.67 1.32
CA SER A 160 -17.83 8.85 0.36
C SER A 160 -16.91 7.87 1.07
N SER A 161 -16.79 6.65 0.57
CA SER A 161 -15.77 5.69 0.99
C SER A 161 -14.37 6.30 0.93
N SER A 162 -13.53 5.96 1.90
CA SER A 162 -12.12 6.33 1.84
C SER A 162 -11.42 5.51 0.75
N ILE A 163 -10.33 6.02 0.19
CA ILE A 163 -9.52 5.23 -0.77
C ILE A 163 -8.96 3.95 -0.12
N ALA A 164 -8.78 3.96 1.21
CA ALA A 164 -8.34 2.77 1.93
C ALA A 164 -9.40 1.67 1.88
N GLU A 165 -10.67 2.01 2.09
CA GLU A 165 -11.80 1.06 1.97
C GLU A 165 -11.93 0.53 0.54
N GLU A 166 -11.85 1.43 -0.45
CA GLU A 166 -11.94 1.07 -1.87
C GLU A 166 -10.82 0.11 -2.30
N CYS A 167 -9.63 0.24 -1.73
CA CYS A 167 -8.48 -0.61 -2.03
C CYS A 167 -8.36 -1.84 -1.10
N GLY A 168 -9.22 -2.00 -0.09
CA GLY A 168 -9.03 -2.98 0.97
C GLY A 168 -7.68 -2.84 1.69
N ALA A 169 -7.23 -1.59 1.87
CA ALA A 169 -5.96 -1.21 2.45
C ALA A 169 -6.12 -0.77 3.91
N ASP A 170 -5.06 -0.94 4.69
CA ASP A 170 -4.98 -0.33 6.01
C ASP A 170 -4.77 1.19 5.89
N GLU A 171 -5.33 1.93 6.85
CA GLU A 171 -5.13 3.38 7.00
C GLU A 171 -4.50 3.69 8.35
N MET A 172 -3.48 4.54 8.38
CA MET A 172 -2.86 5.04 9.60
C MET A 172 -2.70 6.56 9.58
N ASN A 173 -2.90 7.18 10.74
CA ASN A 173 -2.78 8.63 10.92
C ASN A 173 -1.71 8.92 11.96
N LEU A 174 -0.79 9.83 11.66
CA LEU A 174 0.34 10.13 12.53
C LEU A 174 0.81 11.59 12.42
N ASP A 175 1.52 12.03 13.45
CA ASP A 175 2.40 13.20 13.41
C ASP A 175 3.82 12.71 13.10
N CYS A 176 4.41 13.22 12.01
CA CYS A 176 5.77 12.85 11.63
C CYS A 176 6.83 13.40 12.59
N ASN A 177 6.47 14.34 13.46
CA ASN A 177 7.36 14.92 14.47
C ASN A 177 7.29 14.20 15.82
N ASP A 178 6.35 13.26 16.01
CA ASP A 178 6.23 12.45 17.21
C ASP A 178 6.65 11.00 16.94
N CYS A 179 7.87 10.63 17.36
CA CYS A 179 8.39 9.28 17.22
C CYS A 179 7.59 8.22 18.00
N LYS A 180 6.75 8.63 18.96
CA LYS A 180 5.85 7.70 19.67
C LYS A 180 4.80 7.09 18.74
N CYS A 181 4.47 7.77 17.64
CA CYS A 181 3.54 7.27 16.64
C CYS A 181 3.97 5.90 16.10
N LEU A 182 5.26 5.63 15.92
CA LEU A 182 5.79 4.36 15.39
C LEU A 182 6.54 3.52 16.43
N SER A 183 6.39 3.82 17.72
CA SER A 183 7.00 3.02 18.78
C SER A 183 6.49 1.57 18.76
N PRO A 184 7.34 0.58 19.07
CA PRO A 184 6.94 -0.83 19.13
C PRO A 184 5.67 -1.04 19.98
N GLY A 185 4.71 -1.79 19.44
CA GLY A 185 3.42 -2.06 20.08
C GLY A 185 2.34 -0.99 19.85
N SER A 186 2.67 0.16 19.24
CA SER A 186 1.64 1.12 18.83
C SER A 186 0.78 0.56 17.69
N THR A 187 -0.46 1.03 17.58
CA THR A 187 -1.38 0.61 16.49
C THR A 187 -0.78 0.90 15.11
N ASN A 188 -0.10 2.04 14.94
CA ASN A 188 0.51 2.40 13.66
C ASN A 188 1.74 1.53 13.36
N ALA A 189 2.57 1.20 14.36
CA ALA A 189 3.70 0.29 14.18
C ALA A 189 3.23 -1.11 13.77
N VAL A 190 2.14 -1.62 14.37
CA VAL A 190 1.55 -2.92 13.99
C VAL A 190 1.02 -2.90 12.55
N LYS A 191 0.31 -1.83 12.15
CA LYS A 191 -0.19 -1.67 10.76
C LYS A 191 0.95 -1.60 9.75
N LEU A 192 1.99 -0.82 10.05
CA LEU A 192 3.16 -0.69 9.18
C LEU A 192 3.91 -2.02 9.03
N SER A 193 4.10 -2.75 10.13
CA SER A 193 4.74 -4.08 10.09
C SER A 193 3.93 -5.07 9.27
N ARG A 194 2.61 -5.13 9.46
CA ARG A 194 1.70 -5.97 8.64
C ARG A 194 1.76 -5.62 7.16
N PHE A 195 1.87 -4.33 6.83
CA PHE A 195 2.04 -3.90 5.45
C PHE A 195 3.34 -4.43 4.84
N PHE A 196 4.48 -4.27 5.53
CA PHE A 196 5.76 -4.80 5.07
C PHE A 196 5.77 -6.33 4.95
N ASP A 197 5.16 -7.04 5.90
CA ASP A 197 4.99 -8.49 5.83
C ASP A 197 4.16 -8.89 4.61
N LYS A 198 3.02 -8.22 4.37
CA LYS A 198 2.15 -8.46 3.20
C LYS A 198 2.89 -8.23 1.87
N VAL A 199 3.73 -7.20 1.79
CA VAL A 199 4.59 -6.93 0.62
C VAL A 199 5.62 -8.05 0.43
N THR A 200 6.28 -8.46 1.51
CA THR A 200 7.28 -9.54 1.51
C THR A 200 6.65 -10.86 1.05
N GLU A 201 5.49 -11.22 1.61
CA GLU A 201 4.74 -12.42 1.26
C GLU A 201 4.36 -12.46 -0.21
N ARG A 202 3.81 -11.36 -0.73
CA ARG A 202 3.42 -11.25 -2.14
C ARG A 202 4.62 -11.39 -3.06
N ARG A 203 5.77 -10.80 -2.70
CA ARG A 203 6.96 -10.77 -3.54
C ARG A 203 7.72 -12.09 -3.60
N PHE A 204 7.84 -12.79 -2.47
CA PHE A 204 8.73 -13.96 -2.34
C PHE A 204 8.01 -15.28 -2.09
N TYR A 205 6.79 -15.26 -1.54
CA TYR A 205 6.11 -16.46 -1.04
C TYR A 205 4.75 -16.74 -1.72
N SER A 206 4.35 -15.93 -2.70
CA SER A 206 3.08 -16.05 -3.44
C SER A 206 2.88 -17.41 -4.13
N HIS A 207 3.95 -18.14 -4.43
CA HIS A 207 3.91 -19.46 -5.08
C HIS A 207 3.82 -20.64 -4.10
N GLN A 208 3.88 -20.41 -2.78
CA GLN A 208 3.89 -21.49 -1.76
C GLN A 208 2.55 -21.70 -1.05
N MET A 209 1.51 -20.93 -1.40
CA MET A 209 0.17 -21.16 -0.86
C MET A 209 -0.47 -22.35 -1.60
N PRO A 210 -0.81 -23.47 -0.91
CA PRO A 210 -1.58 -24.52 -1.55
C PRO A 210 -2.93 -23.94 -1.98
N GLN A 211 -3.23 -24.01 -3.27
CA GLN A 211 -4.57 -23.78 -3.76
C GLN A 211 -5.48 -24.82 -3.10
N ASN A 212 -6.25 -24.39 -2.11
CA ASN A 212 -7.31 -25.20 -1.55
C ASN A 212 -8.41 -25.25 -2.63
N GLN A 213 -8.24 -26.15 -3.61
CA GLN A 213 -9.29 -26.50 -4.56
C GLN A 213 -10.43 -27.10 -3.74
N GLY A 214 -11.47 -26.30 -3.51
CA GLY A 214 -12.77 -26.80 -3.11
C GLY A 214 -13.27 -27.75 -4.19
N HIS A 215 -12.96 -29.03 -4.05
CA HIS A 215 -13.73 -30.10 -4.67
C HIS A 215 -15.12 -30.07 -4.03
N LEU A 216 -15.99 -29.21 -4.56
CA LEU A 216 -17.43 -29.43 -4.48
C LEU A 216 -17.71 -30.71 -5.26
N ALA A 217 -17.78 -31.81 -4.50
CA ALA A 217 -18.27 -33.08 -5.01
C ALA A 217 -19.63 -32.83 -5.67
N HIS A 218 -19.67 -33.02 -6.98
CA HIS A 218 -20.90 -33.18 -7.73
C HIS A 218 -21.64 -34.39 -7.17
N THR A 219 -22.54 -34.18 -6.21
CA THR A 219 -23.51 -35.21 -5.82
C THR A 219 -24.49 -35.36 -6.97
N GLU A 220 -24.26 -36.40 -7.79
CA GLU A 220 -25.20 -36.90 -8.78
C GLU A 220 -26.58 -37.10 -8.15
N ARG A 221 -27.53 -36.22 -8.49
CA ARG A 221 -28.95 -36.49 -8.28
C ARG A 221 -29.38 -37.59 -9.24
N ARG A 222 -29.28 -38.86 -8.80
CA ARG A 222 -30.00 -39.98 -9.40
C ARG A 222 -31.50 -39.72 -9.32
N ARG A 223 -32.08 -39.25 -10.44
CA ARG A 223 -33.49 -39.47 -10.77
C ARG A 223 -33.58 -40.77 -11.56
N GLY A 224 -34.03 -41.83 -10.90
CA GLY A 224 -34.24 -43.13 -11.53
C GLY A 224 -35.31 -43.92 -10.76
N HIS A 225 -36.55 -43.73 -11.19
CA HIS A 225 -37.69 -44.67 -11.19
C HIS A 225 -37.71 -45.78 -10.12
N MET A 226 -38.66 -45.69 -9.18
CA MET A 226 -39.22 -46.84 -8.50
C MET A 226 -40.72 -46.89 -8.83
N LYS A 227 -41.13 -47.90 -9.61
CA LYS A 227 -42.52 -48.24 -9.92
C LYS A 227 -42.74 -49.71 -9.55
N MET A 228 -43.91 -49.98 -8.97
CA MET A 228 -44.55 -51.27 -8.63
C MET A 228 -43.95 -51.96 -7.39
N PHE A 229 -44.70 -52.42 -6.38
CA PHE A 229 -45.95 -53.22 -6.41
C PHE A 229 -46.74 -53.18 -5.09
N HIS A 230 -48.07 -53.33 -5.19
CA HIS A 230 -49.06 -54.15 -4.43
C HIS A 230 -50.41 -53.39 -4.30
N ASN A 231 -51.48 -53.89 -4.94
CA ASN A 231 -52.62 -54.62 -4.34
C ASN A 231 -53.30 -53.78 -3.25
N ASP A 232 -54.53 -53.30 -3.39
CA ASP A 232 -55.76 -54.00 -3.80
C ASP A 232 -56.68 -53.18 -4.72
#